data_AF-A0A136N3M5-F1
#
_entry.id   AF-A0A136N3M5-F1
#
_cell.length_a   1.000
_cell.length_b   1.000
_cell.length_c   1.000
_cell.angle_alpha   90.00
_cell.angle_beta   90.00
_cell.angle_gamma   90.00
#
_symmetry.space_group_name_H-M   'P 1'
#
loop_
_entity.id
_entity.type
_entity.pdbx_description
1 polymer ?
#
loop_
_entity_poly.entity_id
_entity_poly.type
_entity_poly.pdbx_seq_one_letter_code
_entity_poly.pdbx_strand_id
1 'polypeptide(L)'
;MQFDFPNVMKIKFFLFFLLGFACEFILAQDVPRVAADCKVIRQEIINGKKEVELQSLPFFTFTQPAHKTYFREKDLMETDATLIKSGKDYFLKMDIRMLSKDAAKNYGFISKGSPLRINYISGKTIVLQAENEANVAIENYTGHALYSVRYKIPSDELRTMRRIPLNTVGIMWSSGFELYNIYNVDVLIQLFDCIKQTNN
;
A
#
# COMPACT_ATOMS: atom_id res chain seq x y z
N MET A 1 -21.01 70.01 8.50
CA MET A 1 -22.10 69.17 9.05
C MET A 1 -21.61 68.60 10.37
N GLN A 2 -22.36 68.85 11.42
CA GLN A 2 -22.06 68.55 12.82
C GLN A 2 -22.88 67.35 13.29
N PHE A 3 -22.55 66.90 14.50
CA PHE A 3 -23.17 65.91 15.39
C PHE A 3 -22.46 64.55 15.41
N ASP A 4 -21.54 64.37 16.36
CA ASP A 4 -21.74 63.97 17.78
C ASP A 4 -22.48 62.64 17.92
N PHE A 5 -21.78 61.66 18.50
CA PHE A 5 -22.40 60.57 19.24
C PHE A 5 -21.72 60.47 20.61
N PRO A 6 -22.45 60.71 21.71
CA PRO A 6 -21.93 60.57 23.06
C PRO A 6 -22.09 59.14 23.60
N ASN A 7 -21.47 59.01 24.76
CA ASN A 7 -21.14 57.83 25.53
C ASN A 7 -22.33 57.32 26.39
N VAL A 8 -22.31 56.01 26.67
CA VAL A 8 -22.90 55.29 27.84
C VAL A 8 -24.42 55.25 28.05
N MET A 9 -25.00 54.04 27.98
CA MET A 9 -25.89 53.56 29.06
C MET A 9 -25.92 52.03 29.16
N LYS A 10 -25.60 51.52 30.36
CA LYS A 10 -25.64 50.10 30.76
C LYS A 10 -27.09 49.63 30.91
N ILE A 11 -27.42 48.46 30.38
CA ILE A 11 -28.54 47.64 30.86
C ILE A 11 -28.04 46.21 31.04
N LYS A 12 -28.00 45.76 32.30
CA LYS A 12 -27.90 44.36 32.72
C LYS A 12 -29.24 43.69 32.46
N PHE A 13 -29.29 42.55 31.77
CA PHE A 13 -30.08 41.40 32.20
C PHE A 13 -29.85 40.17 31.31
N PHE A 14 -29.87 39.01 31.97
CA PHE A 14 -30.09 37.66 31.46
C PHE A 14 -28.90 36.87 30.87
N LEU A 15 -28.31 36.08 31.78
CA LEU A 15 -27.94 34.69 31.55
C LEU A 15 -28.92 34.02 30.55
N PHE A 16 -28.40 33.54 29.43
CA PHE A 16 -29.01 32.44 28.69
C PHE A 16 -27.93 31.47 28.22
N PHE A 17 -27.97 30.29 28.84
CA PHE A 17 -27.69 28.99 28.24
C PHE A 17 -26.23 28.67 27.86
N LEU A 18 -25.52 28.14 28.86
CA LEU A 18 -24.86 26.84 28.75
C LEU A 18 -25.79 25.84 28.06
N LEU A 19 -25.51 25.46 26.81
CA LEU A 19 -25.94 24.17 26.26
C LEU A 19 -25.18 23.84 24.97
N GLY A 20 -24.35 22.80 25.05
CA GLY A 20 -24.31 21.77 24.02
C GLY A 20 -23.63 22.10 22.69
N PHE A 21 -22.31 22.30 22.71
CA PHE A 21 -21.49 21.72 21.63
C PHE A 21 -20.97 20.37 22.11
N ALA A 22 -21.89 19.39 22.18
CA ALA A 22 -21.47 18.01 22.05
C ALA A 22 -20.94 17.90 20.62
N CYS A 23 -19.61 18.01 20.48
CA CYS A 23 -18.94 17.53 19.30
C CYS A 23 -19.35 16.07 19.16
N GLU A 24 -20.24 15.78 18.21
CA GLU A 24 -20.48 14.43 17.73
C GLU A 24 -19.14 13.94 17.17
N PHE A 25 -18.35 13.37 18.07
CA PHE A 25 -17.36 12.36 17.73
C PHE A 25 -18.15 11.23 17.10
N ILE A 26 -18.37 11.33 15.79
CA ILE A 26 -18.78 10.20 14.98
C ILE A 26 -17.69 9.16 15.19
N LEU A 27 -18.01 8.17 16.02
CA LEU A 27 -17.27 6.93 16.10
C LEU A 27 -17.20 6.41 14.67
N ALA A 28 -16.00 6.45 14.09
CA ALA A 28 -15.69 5.66 12.92
C ALA A 28 -16.01 4.22 13.30
N GLN A 29 -17.19 3.75 12.90
CA GLN A 29 -17.54 2.35 13.03
C GLN A 29 -16.54 1.61 12.14
N ASP A 30 -15.62 0.89 12.76
CA ASP A 30 -14.72 -0.04 12.07
C ASP A 30 -15.61 -1.03 11.32
N VAL A 31 -15.79 -0.80 10.01
CA VAL A 31 -16.42 -1.78 9.12
C VAL A 31 -15.61 -3.06 9.27
N PRO A 32 -16.22 -4.21 9.62
CA PRO A 32 -15.49 -5.45 9.79
C PRO A 32 -14.87 -5.82 8.45
N ARG A 33 -13.57 -5.53 8.29
CA ARG A 33 -12.79 -5.93 7.13
C ARG A 33 -12.84 -7.45 7.11
N VAL A 34 -13.32 -8.02 6.02
CA VAL A 34 -13.31 -9.47 5.79
C VAL A 34 -11.89 -9.95 6.08
N ALA A 35 -11.73 -10.69 7.18
CA ALA A 35 -10.45 -11.23 7.57
C ALA A 35 -10.08 -12.24 6.48
N ALA A 36 -9.10 -11.90 5.64
CA ALA A 36 -8.44 -12.89 4.81
C ALA A 36 -7.96 -14.02 5.75
N ASP A 37 -8.13 -15.28 5.35
CA ASP A 37 -7.63 -16.41 6.13
C ASP A 37 -6.11 -16.26 6.27
N CYS A 38 -5.67 -15.85 7.46
CA CYS A 38 -4.29 -15.42 7.70
C CYS A 38 -3.38 -16.63 7.84
N LYS A 39 -2.87 -17.13 6.71
CA LYS A 39 -1.94 -18.26 6.69
C LYS A 39 -0.48 -17.80 6.70
N VAL A 40 0.32 -18.36 7.59
CA VAL A 40 1.78 -18.26 7.56
C VAL A 40 2.33 -19.28 6.58
N ILE A 41 3.11 -18.85 5.59
CA ILE A 41 3.69 -19.76 4.58
C ILE A 41 5.11 -20.20 4.94
N ARG A 42 5.86 -19.38 5.66
CA ARG A 42 7.22 -19.71 6.09
C ARG A 42 7.52 -19.08 7.45
N GLN A 43 8.17 -19.84 8.31
CA GLN A 43 8.70 -19.36 9.58
C GLN A 43 10.08 -19.99 9.83
N GLU A 44 11.12 -19.18 9.79
CA GLU A 44 12.51 -19.64 9.85
C GLU A 44 13.37 -18.69 10.69
N ILE A 45 14.57 -19.14 11.08
CA ILE A 45 15.58 -18.28 11.71
C ILE A 45 16.65 -17.97 10.66
N ILE A 46 16.67 -16.74 10.17
CA ILE A 46 17.63 -16.26 9.17
C ILE A 46 18.54 -15.24 9.85
N ASN A 47 19.85 -15.49 9.85
CA ASN A 47 20.85 -14.63 10.49
C ASN A 47 20.53 -14.29 11.97
N GLY A 48 20.03 -15.28 12.72
CA GLY A 48 19.64 -15.12 14.12
C GLY A 48 18.33 -14.34 14.35
N LYS A 49 17.63 -13.91 13.28
CA LYS A 49 16.32 -13.28 13.36
C LYS A 49 15.24 -14.27 12.96
N LYS A 50 14.16 -14.32 13.75
CA LYS A 50 12.93 -15.01 13.35
C LYS A 50 12.30 -14.25 12.18
N GLU A 51 12.23 -14.89 11.03
CA GLU A 51 11.52 -14.41 9.83
C GLU A 51 10.17 -15.15 9.73
N VAL A 52 9.09 -14.38 9.60
CA VAL A 52 7.72 -14.87 9.38
C VAL A 52 7.24 -14.26 8.07
N GLU A 53 6.87 -15.11 7.12
CA GLU A 53 6.30 -14.73 5.83
C GLU A 53 4.83 -15.17 5.77
N LEU A 54 3.96 -14.22 5.44
CA LEU A 54 2.52 -14.47 5.27
C LEU A 54 2.20 -15.01 3.89
N GLN A 55 1.00 -15.56 3.73
CA GLN A 55 0.44 -15.85 2.42
C GLN A 55 0.36 -14.57 1.58
N SER A 56 0.75 -14.69 0.32
CA SER A 56 0.64 -13.61 -0.66
C SER A 56 -0.83 -13.30 -0.95
N LEU A 57 -1.14 -12.00 -1.04
CA LEU A 57 -2.46 -11.52 -1.45
C LEU A 57 -2.36 -10.79 -2.79
N PRO A 58 -3.38 -10.91 -3.67
CA PRO A 58 -3.41 -10.16 -4.92
C PRO A 58 -3.31 -8.66 -4.68
N PHE A 59 -2.35 -8.01 -5.34
CA PHE A 59 -2.09 -6.59 -5.18
C PHE A 59 -2.76 -5.77 -6.27
N PHE A 60 -2.32 -5.95 -7.52
CA PHE A 60 -2.90 -5.31 -8.69
C PHE A 60 -2.60 -6.12 -9.94
N THR A 61 -3.41 -5.89 -10.97
CA THR A 61 -3.19 -6.42 -12.31
C THR A 61 -3.17 -5.28 -13.30
N PHE A 62 -2.48 -5.46 -14.42
CA PHE A 62 -2.37 -4.41 -15.43
C PHE A 62 -2.21 -4.95 -16.85
N THR A 63 -2.94 -4.33 -17.77
CA THR A 63 -2.75 -4.47 -19.21
C THR A 63 -2.78 -3.09 -19.85
N GLN A 64 -1.77 -2.78 -20.68
CA GLN A 64 -1.77 -1.56 -21.47
C GLN A 64 -3.04 -1.51 -22.35
N PRO A 65 -3.75 -0.35 -22.44
CA PRO A 65 -4.99 -0.25 -23.19
C PRO A 65 -4.90 -0.77 -24.64
N ALA A 66 -3.76 -0.54 -25.30
CA ALA A 66 -3.51 -0.98 -26.67
C ALA A 66 -3.49 -2.52 -26.84
N HIS A 67 -3.25 -3.27 -25.76
CA HIS A 67 -3.11 -4.73 -25.79
C HIS A 67 -4.31 -5.47 -25.18
N LYS A 68 -5.33 -4.76 -24.68
CA LYS A 68 -6.53 -5.37 -24.08
C LYS A 68 -7.30 -6.27 -25.04
N THR A 69 -7.25 -5.99 -26.34
CA THR A 69 -7.88 -6.82 -27.38
C THR A 69 -7.22 -8.19 -27.55
N TYR A 70 -5.93 -8.30 -27.20
CA TYR A 70 -5.16 -9.55 -27.24
C TYR A 70 -5.29 -10.32 -25.92
N PHE A 71 -5.24 -9.60 -24.79
CA PHE A 71 -5.35 -10.13 -23.44
C PHE A 71 -6.80 -10.09 -22.93
N ARG A 72 -7.69 -10.86 -23.57
CA ARG A 72 -9.13 -10.82 -23.28
C ARG A 72 -9.52 -11.49 -21.97
N GLU A 73 -8.79 -12.53 -21.59
CA GLU A 73 -9.16 -13.38 -20.44
C GLU A 73 -8.33 -13.10 -19.19
N LYS A 74 -7.11 -12.58 -19.35
CA LYS A 74 -6.16 -12.32 -18.26
C LYS A 74 -5.36 -11.07 -18.54
N ASP A 75 -4.99 -10.36 -17.50
CA ASP A 75 -4.14 -9.19 -17.64
C ASP A 75 -2.68 -9.57 -17.97
N LEU A 76 -1.96 -8.68 -18.65
CA LEU A 76 -0.56 -8.88 -19.02
C LEU A 76 0.35 -9.00 -17.78
N MET A 77 0.04 -8.26 -16.73
CA MET A 77 0.78 -8.23 -15.47
C MET A 77 -0.13 -8.64 -14.32
N GLU A 78 0.31 -9.60 -13.53
CA GLU A 78 -0.28 -9.98 -12.26
C GLU A 78 0.74 -9.72 -11.16
N THR A 79 0.34 -9.04 -10.09
CA THR A 79 1.21 -8.76 -8.95
C THR A 79 0.57 -9.23 -7.65
N ASP A 80 1.36 -9.95 -6.86
CA ASP A 80 1.02 -10.35 -5.51
C ASP A 80 1.90 -9.62 -4.49
N ALA A 81 1.32 -9.30 -3.33
CA ALA A 81 2.01 -8.66 -2.22
C ALA A 81 2.09 -9.61 -1.02
N THR A 82 3.26 -9.64 -0.39
CA THR A 82 3.52 -10.43 0.80
C THR A 82 4.19 -9.56 1.86
N LEU A 83 3.72 -9.65 3.10
CA LEU A 83 4.38 -9.01 4.23
C LEU A 83 5.29 -10.00 4.94
N ILE A 84 6.54 -9.60 5.13
CA ILE A 84 7.56 -10.37 5.83
C ILE A 84 7.98 -9.59 7.08
N LYS A 85 8.02 -10.25 8.23
CA LYS A 85 8.57 -9.71 9.47
C LYS A 85 9.85 -10.45 9.80
N SER A 86 10.97 -9.74 9.90
CA SER A 86 12.27 -10.30 10.31
C SER A 86 12.76 -9.57 11.56
N GLY A 87 12.57 -10.18 12.73
CA GLY A 87 12.79 -9.51 14.01
C GLY A 87 11.88 -8.28 14.20
N LYS A 88 12.47 -7.07 14.22
CA LYS A 88 11.75 -5.78 14.32
C LYS A 88 11.50 -5.13 12.95
N ASP A 89 12.15 -5.63 11.90
CA ASP A 89 12.05 -5.08 10.56
C ASP A 89 10.84 -5.69 9.82
N TYR A 90 10.19 -4.89 8.98
CA TYR A 90 9.12 -5.33 8.09
C TYR A 90 9.54 -5.10 6.64
N PHE A 91 9.14 -6.01 5.76
CA PHE A 91 9.41 -5.94 4.33
C PHE A 91 8.16 -6.23 3.54
N LEU A 92 7.94 -5.45 2.48
CA LEU A 92 6.97 -5.73 1.45
C LEU A 92 7.67 -6.49 0.33
N LYS A 93 7.33 -7.76 0.13
CA LYS A 93 7.73 -8.51 -1.04
C LYS A 93 6.65 -8.37 -2.10
N MET A 94 7.07 -8.10 -3.34
CA MET A 94 6.20 -8.09 -4.52
C MET A 94 6.70 -9.15 -5.49
N ASP A 95 5.79 -10.05 -5.85
CA ASP A 95 6.00 -11.04 -6.90
C ASP A 95 5.20 -10.60 -8.13
N ILE A 96 5.88 -10.33 -9.24
CA ILE A 96 5.29 -9.83 -10.47
C ILE A 96 5.42 -10.90 -11.55
N ARG A 97 4.29 -11.31 -12.11
CA ARG A 97 4.20 -12.25 -13.23
C ARG A 97 3.74 -11.51 -14.48
N MET A 98 4.55 -11.61 -15.52
CA MET A 98 4.25 -11.05 -16.83
C MET A 98 3.89 -12.17 -17.80
N LEU A 99 2.69 -12.11 -18.37
CA LEU A 99 2.16 -13.05 -19.36
C LEU A 99 2.71 -12.75 -20.77
N SER A 100 4.03 -12.57 -20.86
CA SER A 100 4.72 -12.33 -22.14
C SER A 100 6.18 -12.74 -22.06
N LYS A 101 6.63 -13.47 -23.08
CA LYS A 101 8.04 -13.88 -23.25
C LYS A 101 8.96 -12.68 -23.50
N ASP A 102 8.42 -11.61 -24.07
CA ASP A 102 9.16 -10.38 -24.39
C ASP A 102 9.16 -9.37 -23.23
N ALA A 103 8.51 -9.67 -22.10
CA ALA A 103 8.46 -8.76 -20.96
C ALA A 103 9.86 -8.41 -20.45
N ALA A 104 10.79 -9.38 -20.44
CA ALA A 104 12.19 -9.16 -20.11
C ALA A 104 12.84 -8.05 -20.96
N LYS A 105 12.54 -8.02 -22.26
CA LYS A 105 13.12 -7.08 -23.21
C LYS A 105 12.50 -5.69 -23.08
N ASN A 106 11.20 -5.62 -22.78
CA ASN A 106 10.44 -4.38 -22.71
C ASN A 106 10.61 -3.67 -21.36
N TYR A 107 10.61 -4.43 -20.25
CA TYR A 107 10.65 -3.89 -18.89
C TYR A 107 12.07 -3.94 -18.30
N GLY A 108 12.89 -4.92 -18.68
CA GLY A 108 14.21 -5.14 -18.12
C GLY A 108 14.15 -5.76 -16.72
N PHE A 109 14.84 -5.16 -15.75
CA PHE A 109 14.95 -5.62 -14.35
C PHE A 109 14.59 -4.49 -13.37
N ILE A 110 14.47 -4.81 -12.07
CA ILE A 110 14.32 -3.81 -10.99
C ILE A 110 15.64 -3.78 -10.20
N SER A 111 16.37 -2.66 -10.27
CA SER A 111 17.68 -2.55 -9.61
C SER A 111 17.54 -2.46 -8.09
N LYS A 112 18.55 -2.94 -7.36
CA LYS A 112 18.65 -2.70 -5.92
C LYS A 112 18.68 -1.18 -5.64
N GLY A 113 17.94 -0.74 -4.63
CA GLY A 113 17.80 0.67 -4.27
C GLY A 113 16.91 1.47 -5.23
N SER A 114 16.21 0.81 -6.15
CA SER A 114 15.19 1.48 -6.96
C SER A 114 13.95 1.82 -6.12
N PRO A 115 13.29 2.97 -6.41
CA PRO A 115 12.14 3.41 -5.65
C PRO A 115 10.85 2.69 -6.06
N LEU A 116 10.11 2.22 -5.08
CA LEU A 116 8.67 1.91 -5.19
C LEU A 116 7.88 3.08 -4.61
N ARG A 117 7.13 3.79 -5.45
CA ARG A 117 6.25 4.88 -5.02
C ARG A 117 4.88 4.32 -4.70
N ILE A 118 4.38 4.54 -3.49
CA ILE A 118 3.01 4.17 -3.09
C ILE A 118 2.24 5.46 -2.83
N ASN A 119 1.18 5.68 -3.58
CA ASN A 119 0.26 6.80 -3.36
C ASN A 119 -1.00 6.28 -2.68
N TYR A 120 -1.43 6.97 -1.62
CA TYR A 120 -2.62 6.65 -0.86
C TYR A 120 -3.82 7.45 -1.34
N ILE A 121 -5.03 6.97 -1.03
CA ILE A 121 -6.27 7.72 -1.34
C ILE A 121 -6.34 9.06 -0.60
N SER A 122 -5.61 9.21 0.52
CA SER A 122 -5.52 10.45 1.28
C SER A 122 -4.66 11.53 0.60
N GLY A 123 -4.02 11.21 -0.53
CA GLY A 123 -3.04 12.08 -1.19
C GLY A 123 -1.62 12.00 -0.61
N LYS A 124 -1.41 11.25 0.48
CA LYS A 124 -0.06 10.96 0.98
C LYS A 124 0.68 10.06 -0.01
N THR A 125 1.99 10.26 -0.13
CA THR A 125 2.90 9.37 -0.88
C THR A 125 4.01 8.88 0.02
N ILE A 126 4.39 7.62 -0.12
CA ILE A 126 5.61 7.05 0.48
C ILE A 126 6.47 6.45 -0.61
N VAL A 127 7.78 6.37 -0.34
CA VAL A 127 8.75 5.75 -1.25
C VAL A 127 9.53 4.70 -0.48
N LEU A 128 9.43 3.45 -0.92
CA LEU A 128 10.23 2.35 -0.41
C LEU A 128 11.42 2.09 -1.34
N GLN A 129 12.49 1.51 -0.81
CA GLN A 129 13.70 1.21 -1.59
C GLN A 129 13.89 -0.30 -1.70
N ALA A 130 14.17 -0.78 -2.91
CA ALA A 130 14.42 -2.19 -3.17
C ALA A 130 15.65 -2.68 -2.40
N GLU A 131 15.51 -3.73 -1.61
CA GLU A 131 16.61 -4.34 -0.84
C GLU A 131 17.48 -5.26 -1.72
N ASN A 132 16.86 -5.87 -2.74
CA ASN A 132 17.51 -6.73 -3.71
C ASN A 132 17.28 -6.23 -5.14
N GLU A 133 18.12 -6.72 -6.05
CA GLU A 133 17.84 -6.66 -7.48
C GLU A 133 16.86 -7.77 -7.85
N ALA A 134 15.85 -7.46 -8.66
CA ALA A 134 14.93 -8.44 -9.22
C ALA A 134 15.20 -8.58 -10.71
N ASN A 135 16.02 -9.59 -11.02
CA ASN A 135 16.22 -10.07 -12.38
C ASN A 135 15.05 -10.94 -12.82
N VAL A 136 14.89 -11.06 -14.14
CA VAL A 136 13.84 -11.88 -14.73
C VAL A 136 14.17 -13.37 -14.62
N ALA A 137 13.22 -14.15 -14.11
CA ALA A 137 13.21 -15.60 -14.22
C ALA A 137 12.11 -16.02 -15.22
N ILE A 138 12.45 -16.85 -16.20
CA ILE A 138 11.47 -17.35 -17.18
C ILE A 138 10.91 -18.68 -16.71
N GLU A 139 9.59 -18.77 -16.60
CA GLU A 139 8.90 -20.00 -16.25
C GLU A 139 8.97 -20.99 -17.43
N ASN A 140 9.55 -22.17 -17.22
CA ASN A 140 9.85 -23.13 -18.30
C ASN A 140 8.63 -23.55 -19.13
N TYR A 141 7.46 -23.72 -18.49
CA TYR A 141 6.28 -24.27 -19.15
C TYR A 141 5.47 -23.22 -19.91
N THR A 142 5.32 -22.03 -19.33
CA THR A 142 4.47 -20.96 -19.87
C THR A 142 5.27 -19.92 -20.66
N GLY A 143 6.56 -19.77 -20.34
CA GLY A 143 7.39 -18.66 -20.80
C GLY A 143 7.08 -17.33 -20.11
N HIS A 144 6.32 -17.32 -19.02
CA HIS A 144 6.04 -16.11 -18.26
C HIS A 144 7.31 -15.55 -17.64
N ALA A 145 7.42 -14.23 -17.60
CA ALA A 145 8.53 -13.55 -16.96
C ALA A 145 8.17 -13.24 -15.51
N LEU A 146 9.00 -13.70 -14.58
CA LEU A 146 8.79 -13.61 -13.14
C LEU A 146 9.82 -12.67 -12.52
N TYR A 147 9.36 -11.77 -11.66
CA TYR A 147 10.19 -10.87 -10.87
C TYR A 147 9.82 -11.02 -9.39
N SER A 148 10.82 -11.00 -8.52
CA SER A 148 10.61 -11.01 -7.07
C SER A 148 11.50 -9.96 -6.41
N VAL A 149 10.86 -8.95 -5.82
CA VAL A 149 11.55 -7.81 -5.20
C VAL A 149 11.05 -7.62 -3.76
N ARG A 150 11.97 -7.30 -2.86
CA ARG A 150 11.71 -7.02 -1.45
C ARG A 150 12.02 -5.56 -1.18
N TYR A 151 11.09 -4.87 -0.52
CA TYR A 151 11.22 -3.46 -0.12
C TYR A 151 11.20 -3.37 1.39
N LYS A 152 12.22 -2.75 1.99
CA LYS A 152 12.22 -2.49 3.43
C LYS A 152 11.19 -1.41 3.75
N ILE A 153 10.35 -1.67 4.75
CA ILE A 153 9.36 -0.72 5.25
C ILE A 153 9.96 0.06 6.43
N PRO A 154 10.13 1.38 6.31
CA PRO A 154 10.53 2.24 7.41
C PRO A 154 9.53 2.18 8.58
N SER A 155 10.02 2.24 9.81
CA SER A 155 9.18 2.09 11.02
C SER A 155 8.17 3.22 11.19
N ASP A 156 8.51 4.43 10.74
CA ASP A 156 7.64 5.61 10.71
C ASP A 156 6.48 5.46 9.72
N GLU A 157 6.66 4.68 8.65
CA GLU A 157 5.61 4.43 7.66
C GLU A 157 4.65 3.29 8.00
N LEU A 158 4.98 2.47 9.00
CA LEU A 158 4.12 1.38 9.46
C LEU A 158 2.72 1.85 9.84
N ARG A 159 2.59 3.03 10.45
CA ARG A 159 1.28 3.57 10.84
C ARG A 159 0.42 3.89 9.63
N THR A 160 1.01 4.44 8.57
CA THR A 160 0.34 4.79 7.31
C THR A 160 -0.15 3.52 6.62
N MET A 161 0.75 2.56 6.39
CA MET A 161 0.45 1.31 5.67
C MET A 161 -0.62 0.45 6.35
N ARG A 162 -0.77 0.59 7.67
CA ARG A 162 -1.76 -0.14 8.48
C ARG A 162 -3.16 0.45 8.44
N ARG A 163 -3.34 1.68 7.92
CA ARG A 163 -4.59 2.43 8.14
C ARG A 163 -5.16 3.04 6.87
N ILE A 164 -4.30 3.43 5.93
CA ILE A 164 -4.73 4.22 4.79
C ILE A 164 -4.80 3.32 3.55
N PRO A 165 -5.96 3.25 2.87
CA PRO A 165 -6.08 2.53 1.62
C PRO A 165 -5.23 3.13 0.50
N LEU A 166 -4.84 2.29 -0.44
CA LEU A 166 -3.96 2.61 -1.55
C LEU A 166 -4.74 3.19 -2.72
N ASN A 167 -4.06 3.97 -3.55
CA ASN A 167 -4.59 4.53 -4.79
C ASN A 167 -3.80 3.99 -5.98
N THR A 168 -2.49 4.30 -6.03
CA THR A 168 -1.62 3.89 -7.13
C THR A 168 -0.25 3.45 -6.63
N VAL A 169 0.41 2.59 -7.40
CA VAL A 169 1.80 2.18 -7.17
C VAL A 169 2.64 2.48 -8.40
N GLY A 170 3.79 3.08 -8.18
CA GLY A 170 4.78 3.39 -9.20
C GLY A 170 6.01 2.50 -9.05
N ILE A 171 6.36 1.76 -10.09
CA ILE A 171 7.54 0.89 -10.13
C ILE A 171 8.60 1.55 -10.99
N MET A 172 9.84 1.59 -10.48
CA MET A 172 11.01 1.97 -11.24
C MET A 172 11.66 0.74 -11.85
N TRP A 173 11.35 0.48 -13.12
CA TRP A 173 12.04 -0.50 -13.94
C TRP A 173 13.36 0.08 -14.47
N SER A 174 14.27 -0.79 -14.89
CA SER A 174 15.49 -0.37 -15.60
C SER A 174 15.18 0.34 -16.93
N SER A 175 14.02 0.08 -17.53
CA SER A 175 13.53 0.72 -18.75
C SER A 175 12.83 2.06 -18.50
N GLY A 176 12.36 2.32 -17.27
CA GLY A 176 11.65 3.55 -16.93
C GLY A 176 10.68 3.40 -15.75
N PHE A 177 10.05 4.53 -15.41
CA PHE A 177 9.04 4.58 -14.36
C PHE A 177 7.64 4.37 -14.92
N GLU A 178 6.88 3.46 -14.32
CA GLU A 178 5.46 3.22 -14.65
C GLU A 178 4.59 3.33 -13.41
N LEU A 179 3.35 3.81 -13.59
CA LEU A 179 2.36 4.01 -12.54
C LEU A 179 1.12 3.14 -12.81
N TYR A 180 0.72 2.35 -11.82
CA TYR A 180 -0.36 1.39 -11.88
C TYR A 180 -1.47 1.73 -10.88
N ASN A 181 -2.71 1.54 -11.31
CA ASN A 181 -3.87 1.68 -10.44
C ASN A 181 -4.04 0.44 -9.58
N ILE A 182 -4.32 0.64 -8.29
CA ILE A 182 -4.56 -0.47 -7.36
C ILE A 182 -6.06 -0.68 -7.22
N TYR A 183 -6.50 -1.90 -7.49
CA TYR A 183 -7.89 -2.31 -7.30
C TYR A 183 -8.13 -2.86 -5.88
N ASN A 184 -7.18 -3.63 -5.33
CA ASN A 184 -7.25 -4.12 -3.95
C ASN A 184 -6.65 -3.09 -2.98
N VAL A 185 -7.40 -2.01 -2.74
CA VAL A 185 -6.91 -0.82 -2.02
C VAL A 185 -6.53 -1.09 -0.56
N ASP A 186 -7.07 -2.16 0.05
CA ASP A 186 -6.83 -2.51 1.46
C ASP A 186 -5.80 -3.64 1.65
N VAL A 187 -5.13 -4.11 0.59
CA VAL A 187 -4.26 -5.30 0.67
C VAL A 187 -3.16 -5.18 1.74
N LEU A 188 -2.51 -4.02 1.85
CA LEU A 188 -1.45 -3.82 2.84
C LEU A 188 -2.00 -3.81 4.26
N ILE A 189 -3.19 -3.25 4.44
CA ILE A 189 -3.89 -3.23 5.71
C ILE A 189 -4.20 -4.67 6.14
N GLN A 190 -4.76 -5.48 5.24
CA GLN A 190 -5.07 -6.90 5.49
C GLN A 190 -3.81 -7.68 5.89
N LEU A 191 -2.71 -7.51 5.14
CA LEU A 191 -1.43 -8.16 5.47
C LEU A 191 -0.92 -7.76 6.87
N PHE A 192 -1.02 -6.49 7.24
CA PHE A 192 -0.62 -6.03 8.57
C PHE A 192 -1.55 -6.49 9.68
N ASP A 193 -2.83 -6.68 9.43
CA ASP A 193 -3.76 -7.20 10.42
C ASP A 193 -3.51 -8.70 10.63
N CYS A 194 -3.21 -9.46 9.57
CA CYS A 194 -2.79 -10.86 9.66
C CYS A 194 -1.52 -11.04 10.50
N ILE A 195 -0.48 -10.22 10.26
CA ILE A 195 0.79 -10.41 10.98
C ILE A 195 0.64 -10.11 12.47
N LYS A 196 -0.31 -9.26 12.88
CA LYS A 196 -0.59 -9.02 14.31
C LYS A 196 -1.20 -10.26 14.96
N GLN A 197 -2.15 -10.92 14.28
CA GLN A 197 -2.81 -12.12 14.78
C GLN A 197 -1.82 -13.27 14.98
N THR A 198 -0.81 -13.41 14.12
CA THR A 198 0.25 -14.43 14.27
C THR A 198 1.20 -14.18 15.45
N ASN A 199 1.25 -12.96 15.99
CA ASN A 199 2.14 -12.60 17.10
C ASN A 199 1.44 -12.58 18.47
N ASN A 200 0.11 -12.72 18.50
CA ASN A 200 -0.66 -12.91 19.74
C ASN A 200 -0.82 -14.39 20.03
#